data_AF-A0A961GGZ2-F1
#
_entry.id   AF-A0A961GGZ2-F1
#
_cell.length_a   1.000
_cell.length_b   1.000
_cell.length_c   1.000
_cell.angle_alpha   90.00
_cell.angle_beta   90.00
_cell.angle_gamma   90.00
#
_symmetry.space_group_name_H-M   'P 1'
#
loop_
_entity.id
_entity.type
_entity.pdbx_description
1 polymer ?
#
loop_
_entity_poly.entity_id
_entity_poly.type
_entity_poly.pdbx_seq_one_letter_code
_entity_poly.pdbx_strand_id
1 'polypeptide(L)'
;MASEHSDRTYRLEPLDSAGIFLGLGIVQCVLLGGGIALGVMTLTAGAPLLVAAFPVVVSVAASFTRVGGYATWEWVPMLSGWVWSLLSRGRRWDAPLPLWISAELPAPMPPCLDGLDIVSVEWRSGVSLGAIRDRHRRTLTAVVPVTGPQFVVEPRGEQERL
;
A
#
# COMPACT_ATOMS: atom_id res chain seq x y z
N MET A 1 46.03 -0.89 -15.89
CA MET A 1 45.39 -0.07 -14.84
C MET A 1 43.91 -0.03 -15.16
N ALA A 2 43.13 -0.85 -14.46
CA ALA A 2 41.68 -0.92 -14.65
C ALA A 2 41.05 0.33 -14.04
N SER A 3 40.16 0.98 -14.79
CA SER A 3 39.40 2.14 -14.36
C SER A 3 38.45 1.74 -13.22
N GLU A 4 38.73 2.27 -12.04
CA GLU A 4 37.86 2.22 -10.87
C GLU A 4 36.53 2.91 -11.23
N HIS A 5 35.48 2.14 -11.48
CA HIS A 5 34.13 2.68 -11.63
C HIS A 5 33.67 3.09 -10.22
N SER A 6 33.82 4.38 -9.90
CA SER A 6 33.20 5.00 -8.73
C SER A 6 31.71 4.71 -8.77
N ASP A 7 31.25 3.85 -7.88
CA ASP A 7 29.85 3.48 -7.72
C ASP A 7 29.08 4.77 -7.39
N ARG A 8 28.33 5.29 -8.37
CA ARG A 8 27.49 6.47 -8.18
C ARG A 8 26.30 6.03 -7.33
N THR A 9 26.45 6.10 -6.01
CA THR A 9 25.33 5.96 -5.09
C THR A 9 24.28 6.99 -5.48
N TYR A 10 23.18 6.51 -6.06
CA TYR A 10 22.05 7.33 -6.44
C TYR A 10 21.51 8.01 -5.18
N ARG A 11 21.84 9.29 -5.00
CA ARG A 11 21.34 10.12 -3.91
C ARG A 11 20.08 10.78 -4.42
N LEU A 12 18.93 10.33 -3.90
CA LEU A 12 17.65 10.95 -4.17
C LEU A 12 17.74 12.44 -3.84
N GLU A 13 17.30 13.27 -4.79
CA GLU A 13 17.10 14.70 -4.60
C GLU A 13 16.26 14.90 -3.31
N PRO A 14 16.65 15.79 -2.38
CA PRO A 14 15.83 16.07 -1.21
C PRO A 14 14.42 16.47 -1.63
N LEU A 15 13.41 15.93 -0.93
CA LEU A 15 12.00 16.14 -1.25
C LEU A 15 11.72 17.64 -1.28
N ASP A 16 11.31 18.15 -2.44
CA ASP A 16 11.06 19.57 -2.65
C ASP A 16 9.93 20.04 -1.74
N SER A 17 10.27 20.87 -0.76
CA SER A 17 9.37 21.36 0.29
C SER A 17 8.90 22.79 0.03
N ALA A 18 9.19 23.36 -1.14
CA ALA A 18 8.73 24.69 -1.52
C ALA A 18 7.22 24.70 -1.76
N GLY A 19 6.46 25.24 -0.81
CA GLY A 19 5.01 25.45 -0.96
C GLY A 19 4.68 26.40 -2.13
N ILE A 20 3.52 26.20 -2.74
CA ILE A 20 3.11 26.83 -4.00
C ILE A 20 2.42 28.19 -3.79
N PHE A 21 1.81 28.42 -2.62
CA PHE A 21 1.14 29.68 -2.28
C PHE A 21 1.55 30.13 -0.88
N LEU A 22 2.34 31.21 -0.75
CA LEU A 22 2.80 31.74 0.55
C LEU A 22 3.55 30.72 1.43
N GLY A 23 4.13 29.66 0.85
CA GLY A 23 4.76 28.56 1.59
C GLY A 23 3.82 27.40 1.97
N LEU A 24 2.54 27.47 1.57
CA LEU A 24 1.56 26.39 1.71
C LEU A 24 1.56 25.47 0.48
N GLY A 25 1.50 24.16 0.71
CA GLY A 25 1.34 23.18 -0.37
C GLY A 25 -0.06 23.21 -0.98
N ILE A 26 -0.22 22.76 -2.24
CA ILE A 26 -1.53 22.67 -2.93
C ILE A 26 -2.58 21.99 -2.04
N VAL A 27 -2.20 20.92 -1.34
CA VAL A 27 -3.10 20.16 -0.46
C VAL A 27 -3.64 21.02 0.70
N GLN A 28 -2.81 21.86 1.30
CA GLN A 28 -3.24 22.79 2.36
C GLN A 28 -4.18 23.86 1.81
N CYS A 29 -3.92 24.37 0.61
CA CYS A 29 -4.82 25.32 -0.07
C CYS A 29 -6.19 24.70 -0.34
N VAL A 30 -6.23 23.46 -0.83
CA VAL A 30 -7.49 22.74 -1.08
C VAL A 30 -8.23 22.46 0.22
N LEU A 31 -7.55 22.02 1.28
CA LEU A 31 -8.16 21.75 2.58
C LEU A 31 -8.74 23.02 3.21
N LEU A 32 -7.98 24.10 3.27
CA LEU A 32 -8.40 25.38 3.83
C LEU A 32 -9.54 25.99 3.01
N GLY A 33 -9.38 26.06 1.68
CA GLY A 33 -10.40 26.60 0.78
C GLY A 33 -11.70 25.79 0.84
N GLY A 34 -11.62 24.46 0.82
CA GLY A 34 -12.77 23.57 0.95
C GLY A 34 -13.48 23.70 2.30
N GLY A 35 -12.72 23.81 3.39
CA GLY A 35 -13.29 24.02 4.73
C GLY A 35 -14.06 25.32 4.86
N ILE A 36 -13.50 26.41 4.33
CA ILE A 36 -14.17 27.73 4.29
C ILE A 36 -15.44 27.67 3.43
N ALA A 37 -15.36 27.10 2.23
CA ALA A 37 -16.52 26.97 1.35
C ALA A 37 -17.66 26.16 1.99
N LEU A 38 -17.34 25.03 2.63
CA LEU A 38 -18.31 24.22 3.37
C LEU A 38 -18.89 24.97 4.57
N GLY A 39 -18.07 25.71 5.31
CA GLY A 39 -18.52 26.55 6.41
C GLY A 39 -19.52 27.63 5.95
N VAL A 40 -19.22 28.32 4.85
CA VAL A 40 -20.14 29.32 4.28
C VAL A 40 -21.44 28.66 3.79
N MET A 41 -21.36 27.53 3.11
CA MET A 41 -22.52 26.82 2.58
C MET A 41 -23.45 26.31 3.71
N THR A 42 -22.88 25.78 4.79
CA THR A 42 -23.63 25.32 5.97
C THR A 42 -24.28 26.49 6.73
N LEU A 43 -23.57 27.62 6.87
CA LEU A 43 -24.14 28.84 7.45
C LEU A 43 -25.30 29.38 6.60
N THR A 44 -25.14 29.33 5.27
CA THR A 44 -26.17 29.77 4.30
C THR A 44 -27.40 28.86 4.33
N ALA A 45 -27.22 27.58 4.64
CA ALA A 45 -28.30 26.61 4.85
C ALA A 45 -29.04 26.79 6.20
N GLY A 46 -28.69 27.80 7.00
CA GLY A 46 -29.34 28.11 8.27
C GLY A 46 -28.82 27.30 9.46
N ALA A 47 -27.68 26.62 9.32
CA ALA A 47 -27.10 25.86 10.42
C ALA A 47 -26.55 26.80 11.51
N PRO A 48 -26.49 26.35 12.77
CA PRO A 48 -25.86 27.10 13.86
C PRO A 48 -24.39 27.41 13.55
N LEU A 49 -23.90 28.56 14.03
CA LEU A 49 -22.51 28.99 13.83
C LEU A 49 -21.48 27.92 14.24
N LEU A 50 -21.75 27.19 15.33
CA LEU A 50 -20.87 26.11 15.79
C LEU A 50 -20.75 24.96 14.77
N VAL A 51 -21.86 24.63 14.10
CA VAL A 51 -21.89 23.58 13.07
C VAL A 51 -21.17 24.06 11.81
N ALA A 52 -21.34 25.33 11.45
CA ALA A 52 -20.65 25.92 10.29
C ALA A 52 -19.15 26.17 10.53
N ALA A 53 -18.73 26.43 11.77
CA ALA A 53 -17.33 26.60 12.14
C ALA A 53 -16.55 25.27 12.13
N PHE A 54 -17.23 24.15 12.37
CA PHE A 54 -16.64 22.82 12.45
C PHE A 54 -15.76 22.45 11.23
N PRO A 55 -16.23 22.50 9.97
CA PRO A 55 -15.41 22.17 8.80
C PRO A 55 -14.17 23.08 8.65
N VAL A 56 -14.27 24.36 9.03
CA VAL A 56 -13.14 25.30 8.98
C VAL A 56 -12.07 24.89 9.99
N VAL A 57 -12.46 24.61 11.24
CA VAL A 57 -11.53 24.19 12.30
C VAL A 57 -10.86 22.87 11.95
N VAL A 58 -11.61 21.90 11.43
CA VAL A 58 -11.08 20.61 10.98
C VAL A 58 -10.06 20.79 9.85
N SER A 59 -10.35 21.63 8.86
CA SER A 59 -9.41 21.92 7.77
C SER A 59 -8.11 22.58 8.24
N VAL A 60 -8.19 23.52 9.19
CA VAL A 60 -7.01 24.15 9.80
C VAL A 60 -6.20 23.10 10.56
N ALA A 61 -6.85 22.33 11.43
CA ALA A 61 -6.18 21.28 12.18
C ALA A 61 -5.51 20.26 11.25
N ALA A 62 -6.21 19.77 10.21
CA ALA A 62 -5.66 18.81 9.25
C ALA A 62 -4.48 19.37 8.42
N SER A 63 -4.42 20.69 8.22
CA SER A 63 -3.36 21.33 7.43
C SER A 63 -2.06 21.53 8.22
N PHE A 64 -2.15 21.70 9.55
CA PHE A 64 -1.01 22.08 10.40
C PHE A 64 -0.63 21.03 11.45
N THR A 65 -1.49 20.06 11.73
CA THR A 65 -1.13 18.95 12.62
C THR A 65 -0.31 17.89 11.88
N ARG A 66 0.61 17.26 12.60
CA ARG A 66 1.33 16.06 12.18
C ARG A 66 1.01 14.96 13.17
N VAL A 67 0.60 13.80 12.67
CA VAL A 67 0.29 12.63 13.49
C VAL A 67 1.32 11.55 13.15
N GLY A 68 2.12 11.15 14.15
CA GLY A 68 3.14 10.10 13.97
C GLY A 68 4.33 10.50 13.10
N GLY A 69 4.63 11.80 12.97
CA GLY A 69 5.71 12.32 12.11
C GLY A 69 5.28 12.65 10.68
N TYR A 70 4.13 12.14 10.25
CA TYR A 70 3.54 12.35 8.93
C TYR A 70 2.49 13.46 8.95
N ALA A 71 2.28 14.12 7.81
CA ALA A 71 1.25 15.16 7.72
C ALA A 71 -0.15 14.52 7.76
N THR A 72 -1.11 15.13 8.47
CA THR A 72 -2.45 14.55 8.67
C THR A 72 -3.19 14.25 7.36
N TRP A 73 -2.88 14.96 6.28
CA TRP A 73 -3.45 14.69 4.96
C TRP A 73 -2.98 13.37 4.32
N GLU A 74 -1.82 12.82 4.71
CA GLU A 74 -1.31 11.54 4.21
C GLU A 74 -2.14 10.36 4.74
N TRP A 75 -2.82 10.57 5.86
CA TRP A 75 -3.75 9.59 6.44
C TRP A 75 -5.09 9.55 5.70
N VAL A 76 -5.44 10.58 4.93
CA VAL A 76 -6.73 10.68 4.21
C VAL A 76 -6.98 9.50 3.26
N PRO A 77 -6.07 9.10 2.35
CA PRO A 77 -6.30 7.95 1.47
C PRO A 77 -6.39 6.62 2.24
N MET A 78 -5.64 6.47 3.33
CA MET A 78 -5.68 5.26 4.16
C MET A 78 -7.01 5.16 4.92
N LEU A 79 -7.44 6.25 5.56
CA LEU A 79 -8.70 6.31 6.30
C LEU A 79 -9.90 6.23 5.36
N SER A 80 -9.84 6.86 4.18
CA SER A 80 -10.91 6.76 3.19
C SER A 80 -11.04 5.35 2.65
N GLY A 81 -9.93 4.67 2.34
CA GLY A 81 -9.91 3.26 1.94
C GLY A 81 -10.44 2.33 3.05
N TRP A 82 -10.11 2.61 4.31
CA TRP A 82 -10.59 1.85 5.45
C TRP A 82 -12.08 2.06 5.74
N VAL A 83 -12.56 3.31 5.74
CA VAL A 83 -13.99 3.63 5.88
C VAL A 83 -14.79 3.06 4.70
N TRP A 84 -14.25 3.16 3.48
CA TRP A 84 -14.83 2.52 2.31
C TRP A 84 -14.88 1.00 2.49
N SER A 85 -13.81 0.36 2.97
CA SER A 85 -13.79 -1.07 3.29
C SER A 85 -14.85 -1.46 4.33
N LEU A 86 -15.06 -0.64 5.37
CA LEU A 86 -16.06 -0.87 6.41
C LEU A 86 -17.49 -0.75 5.87
N LEU A 87 -17.77 0.29 5.09
CA LEU A 87 -19.07 0.54 4.48
C LEU A 87 -19.37 -0.48 3.37
N SER A 88 -18.36 -0.85 2.60
CA SER A 88 -18.53 -1.69 1.43
C SER A 88 -18.94 -3.12 1.77
N ARG A 89 -18.77 -3.59 3.02
CA ARG A 89 -19.19 -4.89 3.64
C ARG A 89 -19.17 -6.18 2.79
N GLY A 90 -18.72 -6.14 1.54
CA GLY A 90 -19.29 -6.95 0.47
C GLY A 90 -18.24 -7.47 -0.50
N ARG A 91 -16.98 -7.48 -0.08
CA ARG A 91 -15.93 -8.28 -0.74
C ARG A 91 -15.25 -9.19 0.27
N ARG A 92 -16.02 -9.74 1.21
CA ARG A 92 -15.58 -10.91 1.96
C ARG A 92 -15.80 -12.11 1.07
N TRP A 93 -14.70 -12.75 0.71
CA TRP A 93 -14.73 -14.04 0.05
C TRP A 93 -14.48 -15.08 1.13
N ASP A 94 -15.48 -15.91 1.36
CA ASP A 94 -15.39 -17.06 2.26
C ASP A 94 -15.04 -18.28 1.40
N ALA A 95 -13.89 -18.88 1.68
CA ALA A 95 -13.47 -20.09 0.98
C ALA A 95 -14.44 -21.23 1.32
N PRO A 96 -15.10 -21.87 0.34
CA PRO A 96 -15.86 -23.09 0.62
C PRO A 96 -14.85 -24.19 0.95
N LEU A 97 -14.69 -24.50 2.24
CA LEU A 97 -13.88 -25.64 2.66
C LEU A 97 -14.65 -26.94 2.37
N PRO A 98 -14.13 -27.84 1.53
CA PRO A 98 -14.77 -29.12 1.32
C PRO A 98 -14.71 -29.91 2.64
N LEU A 99 -15.87 -30.19 3.22
CA LEU A 99 -15.98 -30.99 4.45
C LEU A 99 -15.57 -32.45 4.23
N TRP A 100 -15.48 -32.88 2.97
CA TRP A 100 -15.25 -34.25 2.52
C TRP A 100 -14.04 -34.20 1.59
N ILE A 101 -13.09 -35.13 1.75
CA ILE A 101 -11.91 -35.27 0.89
C ILE A 101 -12.40 -35.80 -0.47
N SER A 102 -12.96 -34.91 -1.27
CA SER A 102 -13.19 -35.14 -2.69
C SER A 102 -11.87 -34.93 -3.43
N ALA A 103 -11.66 -35.68 -4.51
CA ALA A 103 -10.47 -35.70 -5.37
C ALA A 103 -9.85 -34.32 -5.60
N GLU A 104 -8.52 -34.29 -5.85
CA GLU A 104 -7.61 -33.15 -6.10
C GLU A 104 -8.18 -31.98 -6.93
N LEU A 105 -9.19 -31.29 -6.38
CA LEU A 105 -9.79 -30.12 -6.96
C LEU A 105 -8.91 -28.92 -6.61
N PRO A 106 -8.65 -28.01 -7.57
CA PRO A 106 -7.95 -26.77 -7.29
C PRO A 106 -8.61 -26.04 -6.12
N ALA A 107 -7.80 -25.52 -5.20
CA ALA A 107 -8.31 -24.73 -4.10
C ALA A 107 -9.15 -23.57 -4.65
N PRO A 108 -10.38 -23.36 -4.15
CA PRO A 108 -11.22 -22.27 -4.63
C PRO A 108 -10.50 -20.95 -4.38
N MET A 109 -10.50 -20.05 -5.38
CA MET A 109 -9.86 -18.74 -5.30
C MET A 109 -10.90 -17.62 -5.29
N PRO A 110 -10.60 -16.47 -4.68
CA PRO A 110 -11.44 -15.29 -4.79
C PRO A 110 -11.47 -14.79 -6.25
N PRO A 111 -12.53 -14.06 -6.66
CA PRO A 111 -12.66 -13.57 -8.05
C PRO A 111 -11.48 -12.73 -8.55
N CYS A 112 -10.74 -12.05 -7.65
CA CYS A 112 -9.57 -11.28 -8.03
C CYS A 112 -8.33 -12.14 -8.36
N LEU A 113 -8.35 -13.42 -8.00
CA LEU A 113 -7.34 -14.41 -8.30
C LEU A 113 -7.89 -15.51 -9.23
N ASP A 114 -8.97 -15.21 -9.96
CA ASP A 114 -9.51 -16.14 -10.95
C ASP A 114 -8.44 -16.47 -12.01
N GLY A 115 -8.40 -17.73 -12.42
CA GLY A 115 -7.37 -18.26 -13.31
C GLY A 115 -6.03 -18.59 -12.66
N LEU A 116 -5.84 -18.33 -11.35
CA LEU A 116 -4.66 -18.78 -10.61
C LEU A 116 -4.95 -20.08 -9.85
N ASP A 117 -4.04 -21.05 -9.97
CA ASP A 117 -4.10 -22.31 -9.23
C ASP A 117 -2.82 -22.50 -8.41
N ILE A 118 -2.95 -22.91 -7.14
CA ILE A 118 -1.81 -23.35 -6.32
C ILE A 118 -1.61 -24.84 -6.56
N VAL A 119 -0.43 -25.21 -7.02
CA VAL A 119 -0.13 -26.59 -7.44
C VAL A 119 1.22 -27.03 -6.86
N SER A 120 1.32 -28.31 -6.53
CA SER A 120 2.59 -28.94 -6.21
C SER A 120 3.28 -29.36 -7.51
N VAL A 121 4.57 -29.07 -7.62
CA VAL A 121 5.42 -29.46 -8.74
C VAL A 121 6.52 -30.34 -8.19
N GLU A 122 6.73 -31.51 -8.80
CA GLU A 122 7.86 -32.35 -8.44
C GLU A 122 9.17 -31.65 -8.76
N TRP A 123 10.05 -31.60 -7.76
CA TRP A 123 11.40 -31.08 -7.84
C TRP A 123 12.41 -32.20 -7.59
N ARG A 124 13.69 -31.85 -7.68
CA ARG A 124 14.79 -32.79 -7.49
C ARG A 124 14.69 -33.49 -6.13
N SER A 125 15.24 -34.71 -6.09
CA SER A 125 15.32 -35.53 -4.87
C SER A 125 13.97 -35.82 -4.19
N GLY A 126 12.89 -35.88 -4.96
CA GLY A 126 11.55 -36.20 -4.43
C GLY A 126 10.92 -35.10 -3.58
N VAL A 127 11.46 -33.88 -3.63
CA VAL A 127 10.89 -32.72 -2.94
C VAL A 127 9.80 -32.13 -3.84
N SER A 128 8.65 -31.75 -3.28
CA SER A 128 7.66 -30.96 -4.02
C SER A 128 7.83 -29.48 -3.74
N LEU A 129 7.71 -28.66 -4.80
CA LEU A 129 7.68 -27.20 -4.70
C LEU A 129 6.25 -26.70 -4.86
N GLY A 130 5.86 -25.74 -4.02
CA GLY A 130 4.65 -24.98 -4.24
C GLY A 130 4.83 -24.00 -5.40
N ALA A 131 3.93 -24.05 -6.37
CA ALA A 131 3.92 -23.14 -7.50
C ALA A 131 2.53 -22.55 -7.72
N ILE A 132 2.50 -21.30 -8.18
CA ILE A 132 1.30 -20.60 -8.62
C ILE A 132 1.27 -20.67 -10.14
N ARG A 133 0.24 -21.31 -10.68
CA ARG A 133 0.00 -21.46 -12.11
C ARG A 133 -1.00 -20.40 -12.54
N ASP A 134 -0.60 -19.52 -13.46
CA ASP A 134 -1.49 -18.56 -14.11
C ASP A 134 -1.98 -19.14 -15.44
N ARG A 135 -3.26 -19.50 -15.50
CA ARG A 135 -3.89 -20.08 -16.70
C ARG A 135 -4.10 -19.06 -17.82
N HIS A 136 -4.25 -17.77 -17.49
CA HIS A 136 -4.44 -16.71 -18.47
C HIS A 136 -3.13 -16.39 -19.19
N ARG A 137 -2.03 -16.25 -18.45
CA ARG A 137 -0.72 -15.92 -19.01
C ARG A 137 0.14 -17.13 -19.35
N ARG A 138 -0.32 -18.34 -19.00
CA ARG A 138 0.43 -19.60 -19.13
C ARG A 138 1.81 -19.54 -18.48
N THR A 139 1.90 -18.87 -17.33
CA THR A 139 3.12 -18.76 -16.55
C THR A 139 3.03 -19.62 -15.29
N LEU A 140 4.18 -20.11 -14.84
CA LEU A 140 4.30 -20.87 -13.60
C LEU A 140 5.34 -20.17 -12.71
N THR A 141 4.90 -19.72 -11.54
CA THR A 141 5.76 -19.04 -10.56
C THR A 141 5.95 -19.96 -9.36
N ALA A 142 7.15 -20.52 -9.21
CA ALA A 142 7.49 -21.34 -8.05
C ALA A 142 8.18 -20.49 -6.98
N VAL A 143 7.83 -20.72 -5.71
CA VAL A 143 8.52 -20.10 -4.57
C VAL A 143 9.45 -21.15 -3.96
N VAL A 144 10.76 -20.92 -4.07
CA VAL A 144 11.78 -21.84 -3.55
C VAL A 144 12.41 -21.21 -2.31
N PRO A 145 12.18 -21.75 -1.11
CA PRO A 145 12.91 -21.29 0.07
C PRO A 145 14.38 -21.68 -0.08
N VAL A 146 15.26 -20.69 -0.05
CA VAL A 146 16.72 -20.90 -0.05
C VAL A 146 17.23 -20.55 1.33
N THR A 147 17.90 -21.50 1.97
CA THR A 147 18.63 -21.27 3.23
C THR A 147 20.11 -21.37 2.94
N GLY A 148 20.88 -20.37 3.34
CA GLY A 148 22.33 -20.34 3.16
C GLY A 148 23.00 -19.54 4.29
N PRO A 149 24.32 -19.70 4.47
CA PRO A 149 25.07 -18.88 5.42
C PRO A 149 24.94 -17.41 5.04
N GLN A 150 24.61 -16.57 6.02
CA GLN A 150 24.26 -15.15 5.85
C GLN A 150 25.24 -14.41 4.93
N PHE A 151 26.53 -14.69 5.05
CA PHE A 151 27.58 -14.14 4.21
C PHE A 151 27.28 -14.23 2.70
N VAL A 152 26.73 -15.34 2.21
CA VAL A 152 26.54 -15.57 0.76
C VAL A 152 25.35 -14.79 0.19
N VAL A 153 24.39 -14.40 1.03
CA VAL A 153 23.20 -13.63 0.63
C VAL A 153 23.32 -12.13 0.95
N GLU A 154 24.36 -11.74 1.69
CA GLU A 154 24.61 -10.36 2.08
C GLU A 154 25.21 -9.54 0.92
N PRO A 155 24.87 -8.25 0.77
CA PRO A 155 25.50 -7.37 -0.22
C PRO A 155 27.03 -7.33 -0.05
N ARG A 156 27.77 -7.21 -1.17
CA ARG A 156 29.26 -7.27 -1.17
C ARG A 156 29.94 -6.36 -0.15
N GLY A 157 29.42 -5.16 0.08
CA GLY A 157 30.02 -4.22 1.05
C GLY A 157 29.99 -4.71 2.50
N GLU A 158 29.04 -5.56 2.86
CA GLU A 158 28.96 -6.14 4.22
C GLU A 158 29.72 -7.48 4.30
N GLN A 159 29.86 -8.20 3.18
CA GLN A 159 30.76 -9.35 3.08
C GLN A 159 32.22 -8.96 3.34
N GLU A 160 32.65 -7.77 2.95
CA GLU A 160 34.03 -7.31 3.18
C GLU A 160 34.29 -6.88 4.64
N ARG A 161 33.23 -6.77 5.47
CA ARG A 161 33.31 -6.34 6.89
C ARG A 161 33.34 -7.49 7.90
N LEU A 162 32.95 -8.70 7.51
CA LEU A 162 32.93 -9.91 8.34
C LEU A 162 34.17 -10.78 8.11
#